data_AF-A0A162D649-F1
#
_entry.id   AF-A0A162D649-F1
#
_cell.length_a   1.000
_cell.length_b   1.000
_cell.length_c   1.000
_cell.angle_alpha   90.00
_cell.angle_beta   90.00
_cell.angle_gamma   90.00
#
_symmetry.space_group_name_H-M   'P 1'
#
loop_
_entity.id
_entity.type
_entity.pdbx_description
1 polymer ?
#
loop_
_entity_poly.entity_id
_entity_poly.type
_entity_poly.pdbx_seq_one_letter_code
_entity_poly.pdbx_strand_id
1 'polypeptide(L)'
;MPFSQLFGNLSLWASLPPFLLSYLFYSMFDKSDPEGLVTDTQVILKEYDFIVIGSGSSGAVVASRLSEISNWKVLLLEAGGEQPMLADVPGTAAVLQRSKVDWNYKTEPQSDACLAFRGNRCNWPRGKVIGGTSVLNYMVYARGNKRDYDEWAALGNDGWSYDEVLPYFIKSEDNRNPYLAANKQYHGTGGYLTVQEPPFKTPLVTAFVEGGVEMGFDNVDFNAAQQIGQTKGNSY
;
A
#
# COMPACT_ATOMS: atom_id res chain seq x y z
N MET A 1 20.70 -37.63 -8.34
CA MET A 1 19.46 -38.39 -8.10
C MET A 1 18.52 -38.17 -9.28
N PRO A 2 17.84 -39.20 -9.80
CA PRO A 2 16.94 -39.05 -10.93
C PRO A 2 15.65 -38.34 -10.50
N PHE A 3 15.09 -37.52 -11.39
CA PHE A 3 13.88 -36.72 -11.18
C PHE A 3 12.65 -37.55 -10.74
N SER A 4 12.66 -38.86 -11.01
CA SER A 4 11.61 -39.83 -10.64
C SER A 4 11.53 -40.17 -9.16
N GLN A 5 12.52 -39.78 -8.34
CA GLN A 5 12.52 -40.08 -6.89
C GLN A 5 11.97 -38.94 -6.02
N LEU A 6 11.75 -37.75 -6.57
CA LEU A 6 11.19 -36.60 -5.83
C LEU A 6 9.66 -36.59 -5.79
N PHE A 7 9.02 -37.23 -6.77
CA PHE A 7 7.56 -37.27 -6.92
C PHE A 7 7.15 -38.72 -7.18
N GLY A 8 7.12 -39.56 -6.15
CA GLY A 8 6.71 -40.95 -6.29
C GLY A 8 5.33 -41.07 -6.94
N ASN A 9 5.19 -41.94 -7.95
CA ASN A 9 3.97 -42.46 -8.60
C ASN A 9 2.66 -41.63 -8.59
N LEU A 10 2.72 -40.30 -8.52
CA LEU A 10 1.59 -39.43 -8.75
C LEU A 10 1.33 -39.46 -10.25
N SER A 11 0.28 -40.18 -10.65
CA SER A 11 -0.13 -40.25 -12.04
C SER A 11 -0.38 -38.82 -12.55
N LEU A 12 -0.02 -38.55 -13.81
CA LEU A 12 -0.33 -37.27 -14.47
C LEU A 12 -1.84 -36.90 -14.34
N TRP A 13 -2.68 -37.92 -14.20
CA TRP A 13 -4.12 -37.80 -13.99
C TRP A 13 -4.52 -37.30 -12.60
N ALA A 14 -3.68 -37.46 -11.58
CA ALA A 14 -3.91 -36.92 -10.24
C ALA A 14 -3.58 -35.42 -10.15
N SER A 15 -2.72 -34.90 -11.02
CA SER A 15 -2.35 -33.48 -11.06
C SER A 15 -3.19 -32.66 -12.04
N LEU A 16 -3.79 -33.29 -13.06
CA LEU A 16 -4.67 -32.63 -14.03
C LEU A 16 -5.87 -31.90 -13.39
N PRO A 17 -6.61 -32.47 -12.42
CA PRO A 17 -7.74 -31.76 -11.82
C PRO A 17 -7.33 -30.51 -11.04
N PRO A 18 -6.29 -30.50 -10.18
CA PRO A 18 -5.77 -29.27 -9.58
C PRO A 18 -5.33 -28.23 -10.61
N PHE A 19 -4.62 -28.62 -11.68
CA PHE A 19 -4.23 -27.67 -12.73
C PHE A 19 -5.43 -27.09 -13.47
N LEU A 20 -6.42 -27.91 -13.80
CA LEU A 20 -7.66 -27.47 -14.45
C LEU A 20 -8.46 -26.55 -13.51
N LEU A 21 -8.53 -26.86 -12.22
CA LEU A 21 -9.21 -26.05 -11.22
C LEU A 21 -8.51 -24.69 -11.04
N SER A 22 -7.18 -24.67 -10.96
CA SER A 22 -6.39 -23.44 -10.90
C SER A 22 -6.52 -22.62 -12.17
N TYR A 23 -6.55 -23.25 -13.34
CA TYR A 23 -6.76 -22.57 -14.62
C TYR A 23 -8.17 -21.99 -14.74
N LEU A 24 -9.20 -22.74 -14.33
CA LEU A 24 -10.58 -22.27 -14.29
C LEU A 24 -10.74 -21.12 -13.29
N PHE A 25 -10.15 -21.24 -12.10
CA PHE A 25 -10.13 -20.17 -11.11
C PHE A 25 -9.46 -18.92 -11.67
N TYR A 26 -8.28 -19.04 -12.27
CA TYR A 26 -7.57 -17.94 -12.94
C TYR A 26 -8.42 -17.30 -14.04
N SER A 27 -9.01 -18.10 -14.93
CA SER A 27 -9.83 -17.58 -16.03
C SER A 27 -11.15 -16.96 -15.59
N MET A 28 -11.74 -17.43 -14.48
CA MET A 28 -12.93 -16.83 -13.89
C MET A 28 -12.60 -15.51 -13.20
N PHE A 29 -11.48 -15.44 -12.47
CA PHE A 29 -11.04 -14.25 -11.76
C PHE A 29 -10.79 -13.08 -12.73
N ASP A 30 -10.10 -13.38 -13.84
CA ASP A 30 -9.78 -12.41 -14.91
C ASP A 30 -11.05 -11.86 -15.62
N LYS A 31 -12.08 -12.70 -15.81
CA LYS A 31 -13.33 -12.28 -16.46
C LYS A 31 -14.27 -11.44 -15.59
N SER A 32 -14.18 -11.55 -14.27
CA SER A 32 -15.04 -10.78 -13.38
C SER A 32 -14.62 -9.32 -13.22
N ASP A 33 -13.41 -8.95 -13.64
CA ASP A 33 -12.75 -7.66 -13.35
C ASP A 33 -13.13 -7.10 -11.96
N PRO A 34 -12.89 -7.87 -10.87
CA PRO A 34 -13.30 -7.46 -9.54
C PRO A 34 -12.58 -6.19 -9.08
N GLU A 35 -11.46 -5.84 -9.72
CA GLU A 35 -10.60 -4.73 -9.35
C GLU A 35 -10.83 -3.46 -10.19
N GLY A 36 -11.58 -3.56 -11.30
CA GLY A 36 -11.85 -2.42 -12.18
C GLY A 36 -10.59 -1.90 -12.86
N LEU A 37 -9.85 -2.80 -13.52
CA LEU A 37 -8.55 -2.49 -14.12
C LEU A 37 -8.62 -1.30 -15.08
N VAL A 38 -7.61 -0.44 -15.03
CA VAL A 38 -7.58 0.78 -15.83
C VAL A 38 -7.13 0.42 -17.24
N THR A 39 -7.99 0.66 -18.23
CA THR A 39 -7.63 0.39 -19.62
C THR A 39 -6.93 1.60 -20.26
N ASP A 40 -5.84 1.33 -20.97
CA ASP A 40 -5.14 2.35 -21.74
C ASP A 40 -6.07 2.97 -22.78
N THR A 41 -6.14 4.31 -22.79
CA THR A 41 -6.88 5.03 -23.82
C THR A 41 -6.28 4.76 -25.20
N GLN A 42 -7.15 4.42 -26.16
CA GLN A 42 -6.75 4.25 -27.56
C GLN A 42 -6.72 5.60 -28.31
N VAL A 43 -7.26 6.65 -27.70
CA VAL A 43 -7.37 7.98 -28.30
C VAL A 43 -6.72 9.00 -27.39
N ILE A 44 -5.61 9.57 -27.85
CA ILE A 44 -4.95 10.69 -27.19
C ILE A 44 -5.52 11.99 -27.75
N LEU A 45 -6.14 12.78 -26.88
CA LEU A 45 -6.61 14.11 -27.22
C LEU A 45 -5.42 15.06 -27.48
N LYS A 46 -5.65 16.10 -28.27
CA LYS A 46 -4.63 17.14 -28.51
C LYS A 46 -4.33 17.99 -27.27
N GLU A 47 -5.29 18.09 -26.35
CA GLU A 47 -5.23 18.92 -25.14
C GLU A 47 -6.03 18.27 -24.00
N TYR A 48 -5.56 18.50 -22.77
CA TYR A 48 -6.17 18.08 -21.51
C TYR A 48 -6.14 19.26 -20.53
N ASP A 49 -7.11 19.32 -19.62
CA ASP A 49 -7.11 20.32 -18.56
C ASP A 49 -6.01 20.04 -17.54
N PHE A 50 -5.77 18.75 -17.27
CA PHE A 50 -4.73 18.30 -16.34
C PHE A 50 -3.99 17.09 -16.89
N ILE A 51 -2.67 17.06 -16.68
CA ILE A 51 -1.82 15.90 -16.92
C ILE A 51 -1.18 15.51 -15.59
N VAL A 52 -1.52 14.32 -15.09
CA VAL A 52 -0.95 13.73 -13.88
C VAL A 52 0.14 12.74 -14.30
N ILE A 53 1.36 12.95 -13.82
CA ILE A 53 2.51 12.12 -14.16
C ILE A 53 2.81 11.19 -12.97
N GLY A 54 2.57 9.90 -13.16
CA GLY A 54 2.69 8.83 -12.19
C GLY A 54 1.34 8.50 -11.54
N SER A 55 0.89 7.25 -11.65
CA SER A 55 -0.27 6.68 -10.96
C SER A 55 0.13 6.07 -9.61
N GLY A 56 1.02 6.75 -8.88
CA GLY A 56 1.42 6.33 -7.54
C GLY A 56 0.39 6.70 -6.48
N SER A 57 0.73 6.46 -5.20
CA SER A 57 -0.17 6.72 -4.06
C SER A 57 -0.75 8.13 -4.00
N SER A 58 -0.01 9.16 -4.44
CA SER A 58 -0.53 10.54 -4.55
C SER A 58 -1.19 10.82 -5.90
N GLY A 59 -0.55 10.41 -7.00
CA GLY A 59 -1.03 10.72 -8.36
C GLY A 59 -2.37 10.09 -8.67
N ALA A 60 -2.62 8.86 -8.23
CA ALA A 60 -3.91 8.19 -8.36
C ALA A 60 -5.02 8.98 -7.63
N VAL A 61 -4.74 9.50 -6.43
CA VAL A 61 -5.69 10.33 -5.67
C VAL A 61 -5.98 11.64 -6.41
N VAL A 62 -4.96 12.32 -6.91
CA VAL A 62 -5.12 13.57 -7.66
C VAL A 62 -5.94 13.34 -8.93
N ALA A 63 -5.61 12.31 -9.71
CA ALA A 63 -6.33 11.99 -10.94
C ALA A 63 -7.81 11.64 -10.64
N SER A 64 -8.06 10.85 -9.59
CA SER A 64 -9.41 10.49 -9.14
C SER A 64 -10.23 11.70 -8.71
N ARG A 65 -9.65 12.66 -7.97
CA ARG A 65 -10.39 13.85 -7.52
C ARG A 65 -10.64 14.86 -8.63
N LEU A 66 -9.67 15.04 -9.53
CA LEU A 66 -9.87 15.91 -10.69
C LEU A 66 -10.96 15.34 -11.62
N SER A 67 -11.01 14.02 -11.81
CA SER A 67 -12.01 13.40 -12.69
C SER A 67 -13.43 13.35 -12.10
N GLU A 68 -13.64 13.70 -10.82
CA GLU A 68 -14.99 13.90 -10.26
C GLU A 68 -15.76 15.01 -10.99
N ILE A 69 -15.06 15.96 -11.62
CA ILE A 69 -15.65 17.01 -12.45
C ILE A 69 -15.70 16.53 -13.90
N SER A 70 -16.90 16.12 -14.35
CA SER A 70 -17.12 15.53 -15.69
C SER A 70 -16.70 16.39 -16.88
N ASN A 71 -16.55 17.70 -16.68
CA ASN A 71 -16.13 18.63 -17.72
C ASN A 71 -14.60 18.69 -17.90
N TRP A 72 -13.82 18.21 -16.93
CA TRP A 72 -12.36 18.21 -17.00
C TRP A 72 -11.84 16.95 -17.71
N LYS A 73 -10.94 17.16 -18.66
CA LYS A 73 -10.18 16.11 -19.34
C LYS A 73 -8.88 15.89 -18.57
N VAL A 74 -8.75 14.73 -17.94
CA VAL A 74 -7.57 14.36 -17.15
C VAL A 74 -6.80 13.25 -17.86
N LEU A 75 -5.53 13.49 -18.17
CA LEU A 75 -4.61 12.46 -18.65
C LEU A 75 -3.74 11.98 -17.49
N LEU A 76 -3.73 10.67 -17.24
CA LEU A 76 -2.82 10.03 -16.29
C LEU A 76 -1.77 9.25 -17.07
N LEU A 77 -0.49 9.48 -16.76
CA LEU A 77 0.64 8.79 -17.37
C LEU A 77 1.35 7.94 -16.33
N GLU A 78 1.42 6.62 -16.52
CA GLU A 78 2.17 5.70 -15.66
C GLU A 78 3.21 4.94 -16.49
N ALA A 79 4.40 4.75 -15.92
CA ALA A 79 5.49 4.04 -16.59
C ALA A 79 5.45 2.52 -16.35
N GLY A 80 4.80 2.10 -15.28
CA GLY A 80 4.46 0.71 -14.97
C GLY A 80 3.23 0.21 -15.71
N GLY A 81 3.01 -1.09 -15.58
CA GLY A 81 1.77 -1.72 -16.03
C GLY A 81 0.84 -2.03 -14.86
N GLU A 82 -0.04 -2.99 -15.08
CA GLU A 82 -0.96 -3.49 -14.06
C GLU A 82 -0.27 -4.21 -12.91
N GLN A 83 -0.94 -4.22 -11.77
CA GLN A 83 -0.46 -4.92 -10.59
C GLN A 83 -0.50 -6.46 -10.79
N PRO A 84 0.54 -7.19 -10.37
CA PRO A 84 0.51 -8.64 -10.39
C PRO A 84 -0.39 -9.13 -9.25
N MET A 85 -1.10 -10.24 -9.45
CA MET A 85 -1.93 -10.87 -8.41
C MET A 85 -1.21 -11.14 -7.09
N LEU A 86 0.12 -11.25 -7.13
CA LEU A 86 0.92 -11.44 -5.92
C LEU A 86 0.87 -10.21 -5.00
N ALA A 87 0.66 -9.01 -5.55
CA ALA A 87 0.53 -7.75 -4.80
C ALA A 87 -0.65 -7.76 -3.83
N ASP A 88 -1.72 -8.50 -4.13
CA ASP A 88 -2.89 -8.63 -3.27
C ASP A 88 -2.63 -9.50 -2.04
N VAL A 89 -1.45 -10.13 -1.96
CA VAL A 89 -1.03 -10.96 -0.84
C VAL A 89 -0.01 -10.19 -0.01
N PRO A 90 -0.41 -9.60 1.13
CA PRO A 90 0.44 -8.75 1.96
C PRO A 90 1.83 -9.32 2.31
N GLY A 91 1.87 -10.62 2.60
CA GLY A 91 3.10 -11.32 3.02
C GLY A 91 4.18 -11.39 1.92
N THR A 92 3.88 -10.95 0.71
CA THR A 92 4.76 -11.05 -0.45
C THR A 92 5.45 -9.74 -0.82
N ALA A 93 5.24 -8.66 -0.05
CA ALA A 93 5.85 -7.35 -0.30
C ALA A 93 7.36 -7.40 -0.58
N ALA A 94 8.09 -8.21 0.19
CA ALA A 94 9.54 -8.40 0.01
C ALA A 94 9.92 -9.11 -1.31
N VAL A 95 9.04 -9.94 -1.87
CA VAL A 95 9.21 -10.65 -3.15
C VAL A 95 8.97 -9.71 -4.33
N LEU A 96 8.07 -8.73 -4.18
CA LEU A 96 7.78 -7.73 -5.21
C LEU A 96 8.95 -6.76 -5.40
N GLN A 97 9.73 -6.51 -4.36
CA GLN A 97 10.97 -5.74 -4.46
C GLN A 97 11.97 -6.47 -5.36
N ARG A 98 12.69 -5.71 -6.20
CA ARG A 98 13.61 -6.20 -7.24
C ARG A 98 12.96 -7.01 -8.37
N SER A 99 11.63 -7.03 -8.45
CA SER A 99 10.89 -7.61 -9.57
C SER A 99 10.69 -6.58 -10.69
N LYS A 100 9.88 -6.90 -11.70
CA LYS A 100 9.55 -5.99 -12.81
C LYS A 100 8.71 -4.78 -12.39
N VAL A 101 8.00 -4.88 -11.26
CA VAL A 101 7.17 -3.79 -10.72
C VAL A 101 7.94 -2.87 -9.75
N ASP A 102 9.25 -3.09 -9.63
CA ASP A 102 10.14 -2.22 -8.86
C ASP A 102 11.09 -1.50 -9.81
N TRP A 103 11.21 -0.18 -9.67
CA TRP A 103 12.25 0.61 -10.33
C TRP A 103 13.66 0.16 -9.94
N ASN A 104 13.81 -0.47 -8.78
CA ASN A 104 15.04 -1.09 -8.28
C ASN A 104 16.20 -0.08 -8.20
N TYR A 105 15.89 1.13 -7.70
CA TYR A 105 16.90 2.14 -7.48
C TYR A 105 17.92 1.68 -6.43
N LYS A 106 19.13 2.20 -6.58
CA LYS A 106 20.21 2.01 -5.62
C LYS A 106 20.84 3.36 -5.31
N THR A 107 21.18 3.58 -4.05
CA THR A 107 21.94 4.77 -3.63
C THR A 107 23.31 4.77 -4.28
N GLU A 108 24.00 5.91 -4.36
CA GLU A 108 25.46 5.89 -4.56
C GLU A 108 26.16 5.10 -3.43
N PRO A 109 27.38 4.58 -3.64
CA PRO A 109 28.15 3.93 -2.57
C PRO A 109 28.25 4.83 -1.33
N GLN A 110 28.02 4.26 -0.17
CA GLN A 110 28.04 4.97 1.12
C GLN A 110 29.27 4.54 1.94
N SER A 111 29.89 5.49 2.65
CA SER A 111 31.05 5.26 3.53
C SER A 111 30.70 4.77 4.93
N ASP A 112 29.45 5.00 5.33
CA ASP A 112 28.95 5.01 6.71
C ASP A 112 27.58 4.32 6.83
N ALA A 113 26.98 3.94 5.69
CA ALA A 113 25.74 3.18 5.62
C ALA A 113 25.87 2.01 4.64
N CYS A 114 24.99 1.01 4.76
CA CYS A 114 24.89 -0.10 3.80
C CYS A 114 26.21 -0.85 3.51
N LEU A 115 27.15 -0.86 4.46
CA LEU A 115 28.48 -1.46 4.34
C LEU A 115 28.44 -2.98 4.08
N ALA A 116 27.35 -3.65 4.47
CA ALA A 116 27.13 -5.06 4.22
C ALA A 116 26.43 -5.35 2.87
N PHE A 117 26.07 -4.31 2.10
CA PHE A 117 25.46 -4.47 0.78
C PHE A 117 26.51 -4.51 -0.32
N ARG A 118 26.20 -5.19 -1.43
CA ARG A 118 27.12 -5.26 -2.58
C ARG A 118 27.43 -3.86 -3.12
N GLY A 119 28.72 -3.51 -3.11
CA GLY A 119 29.20 -2.19 -3.54
C GLY A 119 28.87 -1.05 -2.59
N ASN A 120 28.52 -1.34 -1.32
CA ASN A 120 28.11 -0.37 -0.32
C ASN A 120 26.89 0.48 -0.73
N ARG A 121 25.97 -0.11 -1.52
CA ARG A 121 24.78 0.57 -2.06
C ARG A 121 23.51 0.01 -1.44
N CYS A 122 22.68 0.87 -0.87
CA CYS A 122 21.37 0.49 -0.37
C CYS A 122 20.41 0.22 -1.54
N ASN A 123 19.48 -0.72 -1.38
CA ASN A 123 18.37 -0.83 -2.32
C ASN A 123 17.26 0.11 -1.88
N TRP A 124 16.71 0.88 -2.81
CA TRP A 124 15.62 1.82 -2.61
C TRP A 124 14.45 1.41 -3.51
N PRO A 125 13.61 0.46 -3.05
CA PRO A 125 12.51 -0.03 -3.85
C PRO A 125 11.49 1.11 -4.08
N ARG A 126 11.02 1.25 -5.33
CA ARG A 126 9.99 2.20 -5.74
C ARG A 126 9.07 1.53 -6.74
N GLY A 127 7.76 1.64 -6.55
CA GLY A 127 6.80 0.99 -7.43
C GLY A 127 6.82 1.57 -8.84
N LYS A 128 6.91 0.68 -9.81
CA LYS A 128 6.75 0.92 -11.25
C LYS A 128 5.55 0.11 -11.73
N VAL A 129 4.37 0.55 -11.31
CA VAL A 129 3.09 -0.16 -11.45
C VAL A 129 1.97 0.83 -11.16
N ILE A 130 0.77 0.64 -11.70
CA ILE A 130 -0.41 1.39 -11.25
C ILE A 130 -0.60 1.20 -9.74
N GLY A 131 -0.83 2.28 -9.00
CA GLY A 131 -0.75 2.33 -7.52
C GLY A 131 0.65 2.71 -7.00
N GLY A 132 1.70 2.47 -7.77
CA GLY A 132 3.08 2.82 -7.44
C GLY A 132 3.58 2.07 -6.20
N THR A 133 4.18 2.78 -5.25
CA THR A 133 4.86 2.14 -4.11
C THR A 133 3.86 1.54 -3.10
N SER A 134 2.56 1.90 -3.13
CA SER A 134 1.58 1.23 -2.26
C SER A 134 1.42 -0.26 -2.59
N VAL A 135 1.68 -0.67 -3.84
CA VAL A 135 1.59 -2.07 -4.29
C VAL A 135 2.66 -2.98 -3.69
N LEU A 136 3.79 -2.41 -3.23
CA LEU A 136 4.92 -3.16 -2.69
C LEU A 136 5.32 -2.74 -1.26
N ASN A 137 4.45 -1.98 -0.59
CA ASN A 137 4.67 -1.56 0.79
C ASN A 137 4.38 -2.73 1.77
N TYR A 138 4.51 -2.45 3.07
CA TYR A 138 4.17 -3.40 4.14
C TYR A 138 2.83 -3.09 4.82
N MET A 139 1.97 -2.33 4.14
CA MET A 139 0.60 -1.98 4.55
C MET A 139 0.44 -1.24 5.88
N VAL A 140 1.51 -0.79 6.54
CA VAL A 140 1.39 -0.13 7.85
C VAL A 140 0.66 1.22 7.72
N TYR A 141 -0.55 1.32 8.28
CA TYR A 141 -1.29 2.58 8.30
C TYR A 141 -0.93 3.42 9.53
N ALA A 142 -0.04 4.39 9.34
CA ALA A 142 0.33 5.37 10.35
C ALA A 142 0.41 6.79 9.76
N ARG A 143 -0.12 7.76 10.49
CA ARG A 143 -0.06 9.20 10.17
C ARG A 143 1.19 9.82 10.77
N GLY A 144 1.56 11.01 10.28
CA GLY A 144 2.65 11.80 10.85
C GLY A 144 2.31 12.36 12.23
N ASN A 145 3.32 12.85 12.96
CA ASN A 145 3.08 13.54 14.22
C ASN A 145 2.42 14.90 13.96
N LYS A 146 1.50 15.35 14.83
CA LYS A 146 0.90 16.69 14.75
C LYS A 146 1.97 17.77 14.65
N ARG A 147 3.07 17.62 15.40
CA ARG A 147 4.21 18.54 15.38
C ARG A 147 4.83 18.66 13.99
N ASP A 148 4.90 17.59 13.20
CA ASP A 148 5.51 17.61 11.88
C ASP A 148 4.73 18.55 10.94
N TYR A 149 3.40 18.49 10.97
CA TYR A 149 2.51 19.34 10.17
C TYR A 149 2.48 20.79 10.68
N ASP A 150 2.40 20.97 12.01
CA ASP A 150 2.43 22.30 12.62
C ASP A 150 3.78 23.00 12.35
N GLU A 151 4.88 22.25 12.28
CA GLU A 151 6.19 22.76 11.87
C GLU A 151 6.20 23.19 10.39
N TRP A 152 5.56 22.43 9.49
CA TRP A 152 5.42 22.86 8.10
C TRP A 152 4.68 24.20 7.99
N ALA A 153 3.59 24.37 8.73
CA ALA A 153 2.88 25.64 8.78
C ALA A 153 3.76 26.76 9.36
N ALA A 154 4.50 26.49 10.44
CA ALA A 154 5.42 27.46 11.05
C ALA A 154 6.56 27.90 10.11
N LEU A 155 6.95 27.05 9.15
CA LEU A 155 7.91 27.38 8.09
C LEU A 155 7.32 28.24 6.95
N GLY A 156 6.06 28.67 7.07
CA GLY A 156 5.38 29.54 6.11
C GLY A 156 4.54 28.80 5.06
N ASN A 157 4.23 27.52 5.29
CA ASN A 157 3.35 26.75 4.42
C ASN A 157 1.91 26.79 4.94
N ASP A 158 1.23 27.92 4.73
CA ASP A 158 -0.17 28.10 5.14
C ASP A 158 -1.07 26.98 4.58
N GLY A 159 -2.02 26.48 5.38
CA GLY A 159 -2.88 25.36 5.00
C GLY A 159 -2.36 23.97 5.38
N TRP A 160 -1.14 23.86 5.92
CA TRP A 160 -0.48 22.58 6.23
C TRP A 160 -0.37 22.25 7.71
N SER A 161 -1.02 23.00 8.61
CA SER A 161 -1.07 22.60 10.03
C SER A 161 -1.85 21.30 10.21
N TYR A 162 -1.63 20.60 11.32
CA TYR A 162 -2.30 19.30 11.55
C TYR A 162 -3.83 19.43 11.49
N ASP A 163 -4.36 20.51 12.04
CA ASP A 163 -5.81 20.74 12.11
C ASP A 163 -6.41 20.99 10.71
N GLU A 164 -5.62 21.53 9.78
CA GLU A 164 -6.01 21.76 8.39
C GLU A 164 -5.91 20.48 7.54
N VAL A 165 -4.94 19.61 7.81
CA VAL A 165 -4.75 18.35 7.05
C VAL A 165 -5.58 17.18 7.59
N LEU A 166 -5.93 17.16 8.89
CA LEU A 166 -6.69 16.09 9.53
C LEU A 166 -8.02 15.76 8.81
N PRO A 167 -8.83 16.74 8.35
CA PRO A 167 -10.04 16.46 7.58
C PRO A 167 -9.78 15.64 6.30
N TYR A 168 -8.62 15.80 5.66
CA TYR A 168 -8.27 15.03 4.47
C TYR A 168 -7.85 13.60 4.79
N PHE A 169 -7.17 13.38 5.92
CA PHE A 169 -6.92 12.02 6.40
C PHE A 169 -8.24 11.30 6.68
N ILE A 170 -9.17 11.95 7.39
CA ILE A 170 -10.52 11.41 7.66
C ILE A 170 -11.29 11.15 6.36
N LYS A 171 -11.24 12.08 5.38
CA LYS A 171 -11.92 11.92 4.08
C LYS A 171 -11.40 10.73 3.29
N SER A 172 -10.11 10.41 3.39
CA SER A 172 -9.51 9.29 2.67
C SER A 172 -9.87 7.93 3.25
N GLU A 173 -10.11 7.85 4.56
CA GLU A 173 -10.16 6.63 5.35
C GLU A 173 -11.55 5.97 5.34
N ASP A 174 -11.54 4.65 5.20
CA ASP A 174 -12.65 3.77 5.51
C ASP A 174 -12.24 2.75 6.58
N ASN A 175 -12.32 3.17 7.85
CA ASN A 175 -11.86 2.37 8.97
C ASN A 175 -12.88 1.28 9.33
N ARG A 176 -12.49 0.01 9.20
CA ARG A 176 -13.35 -1.15 9.49
C ARG A 176 -13.26 -1.64 10.93
N ASN A 177 -12.44 -1.01 11.79
CA ASN A 177 -12.38 -1.32 13.20
C ASN A 177 -13.45 -0.50 13.95
N PRO A 178 -14.56 -1.10 14.44
CA PRO A 178 -15.68 -0.32 14.98
C PRO A 178 -15.31 0.56 16.18
N TYR A 179 -14.35 0.10 16.99
CA TYR A 179 -13.89 0.80 18.19
C TYR A 179 -13.05 2.06 17.86
N LEU A 180 -12.31 2.07 16.74
CA LEU A 180 -11.61 3.26 16.23
C LEU A 180 -12.58 4.16 15.46
N ALA A 181 -13.39 3.56 14.57
CA ALA A 181 -14.35 4.27 13.73
C ALA A 181 -15.44 5.02 14.54
N ALA A 182 -15.64 4.68 15.81
CA ALA A 182 -16.50 5.42 16.73
C ALA A 182 -15.96 6.82 17.05
N ASN A 183 -14.63 7.02 17.00
CA ASN A 183 -14.00 8.32 17.24
C ASN A 183 -13.94 9.15 15.94
N LYS A 184 -15.06 9.81 15.62
CA LYS A 184 -15.20 10.64 14.42
C LYS A 184 -14.32 11.89 14.39
N GLN A 185 -13.67 12.24 15.52
CA GLN A 185 -12.69 13.32 15.53
C GLN A 185 -11.42 12.95 14.77
N TYR A 186 -11.07 11.66 14.73
CA TYR A 186 -9.81 11.20 14.12
C TYR A 186 -10.03 10.16 13.01
N HIS A 187 -11.19 9.51 12.92
CA HIS A 187 -11.42 8.44 11.95
C HIS A 187 -12.58 8.65 10.99
N GLY A 188 -12.34 8.26 9.74
CA GLY A 188 -13.31 8.21 8.66
C GLY A 188 -13.91 6.82 8.44
N THR A 189 -15.10 6.81 7.85
CA THR A 189 -15.76 5.61 7.29
C THR A 189 -16.36 6.00 5.94
N GLY A 190 -16.27 5.13 4.94
CA GLY A 190 -16.76 5.39 3.58
C GLY A 190 -15.79 6.13 2.65
N GLY A 191 -14.54 6.36 3.08
CA GLY A 191 -13.46 6.78 2.20
C GLY A 191 -13.04 5.69 1.20
N TYR A 192 -12.08 6.01 0.32
CA TYR A 192 -11.59 5.05 -0.68
C TYR A 192 -10.50 4.11 -0.12
N LEU A 193 -9.79 4.51 0.92
CA LEU A 193 -8.73 3.70 1.52
C LEU A 193 -9.29 2.88 2.68
N THR A 194 -9.51 1.59 2.45
CA THR A 194 -9.96 0.67 3.52
C THR A 194 -8.82 0.47 4.51
N VAL A 195 -9.09 0.69 5.80
CA VAL A 195 -8.11 0.51 6.88
C VAL A 195 -8.70 -0.44 7.92
N GLN A 196 -7.95 -1.49 8.27
CA GLN A 196 -8.39 -2.44 9.29
C GLN A 196 -7.22 -3.13 9.98
N GLU A 197 -7.45 -3.66 11.18
CA GLU A 197 -6.51 -4.60 11.77
C GLU A 197 -6.45 -5.91 10.95
N PRO A 198 -5.29 -6.59 10.88
CA PRO A 198 -5.18 -7.87 10.18
C PRO A 198 -6.12 -8.91 10.82
N PRO A 199 -6.88 -9.69 10.01
CA PRO A 199 -7.80 -10.71 10.53
C PRO A 199 -7.09 -11.81 11.33
N PHE A 200 -5.84 -12.12 10.95
CA PHE A 200 -5.00 -13.09 11.64
C PHE A 200 -3.96 -12.37 12.51
N LYS A 201 -3.88 -12.78 13.78
CA LYS A 201 -2.90 -12.26 14.75
C LYS A 201 -2.27 -13.42 15.49
N THR A 202 -0.96 -13.39 15.63
CA THR A 202 -0.24 -14.37 16.45
C THR A 202 -0.29 -13.95 17.93
N PRO A 203 -0.11 -14.87 18.88
CA PRO A 203 0.03 -14.53 20.30
C PRO A 203 1.16 -13.53 20.59
N LEU A 204 2.16 -13.44 19.71
CA LEU A 204 3.26 -12.48 19.82
C LEU A 204 2.78 -11.03 19.76
N VAL A 205 1.71 -10.72 19.02
CA VAL A 205 1.17 -9.35 18.95
C VAL A 205 0.68 -8.92 20.33
N THR A 206 -0.06 -9.78 21.02
CA THR A 206 -0.53 -9.51 22.38
C THR A 206 0.64 -9.38 23.35
N ALA A 207 1.57 -10.34 23.34
CA ALA A 207 2.74 -10.32 24.20
C ALA A 207 3.61 -9.06 23.99
N PHE A 208 3.73 -8.59 22.74
CA PHE A 208 4.48 -7.37 22.42
C PHE A 208 3.80 -6.11 22.99
N VAL A 209 2.48 -5.99 22.84
CA VAL A 209 1.72 -4.86 23.40
C VAL A 209 1.75 -4.88 24.93
N GLU A 210 1.57 -6.05 25.55
CA GLU A 210 1.64 -6.22 27.01
C GLU A 210 3.02 -5.88 27.56
N GLY A 211 4.10 -6.35 26.92
CA GLY A 211 5.46 -5.97 27.30
C GLY A 211 5.73 -4.46 27.18
N GLY A 212 5.10 -3.79 26.20
CA GLY A 212 5.11 -2.34 26.09
C GLY A 212 4.46 -1.65 27.30
N VAL A 213 3.32 -2.15 27.75
CA VAL A 213 2.63 -1.66 28.95
C VAL A 213 3.46 -1.88 30.21
N GLU A 214 4.12 -3.03 30.35
CA GLU A 214 5.03 -3.31 31.47
C GLU A 214 6.23 -2.35 31.52
N MET A 215 6.70 -1.88 30.36
CA MET A 215 7.74 -0.85 30.26
C MET A 215 7.22 0.58 30.49
N GLY A 216 5.92 0.76 30.74
CA GLY A 216 5.29 2.05 30.99
C GLY A 216 4.80 2.78 29.73
N PHE A 217 4.66 2.09 28.59
CA PHE A 217 4.03 2.66 27.40
C PHE A 217 2.54 2.33 27.37
N ASP A 218 1.70 3.36 27.31
CA ASP A 218 0.25 3.19 27.19
C ASP A 218 -0.12 2.51 25.86
N ASN A 219 -1.17 1.68 25.90
CA ASN A 219 -1.81 1.16 24.69
C ASN A 219 -2.81 2.20 24.16
N VAL A 220 -2.46 2.86 23.06
CA VAL A 220 -3.16 4.04 22.54
C VAL A 220 -3.51 3.87 21.06
N ASP A 221 -4.25 4.81 20.51
CA ASP A 221 -4.37 4.97 19.07
C ASP A 221 -3.43 6.07 18.59
N PHE A 222 -2.31 5.67 17.97
CA PHE A 222 -1.28 6.62 17.52
C PHE A 222 -1.74 7.54 16.38
N ASN A 223 -2.89 7.27 15.77
CA ASN A 223 -3.47 8.13 14.73
C ASN A 223 -4.48 9.16 15.30
N ALA A 224 -4.66 9.18 16.62
CA ALA A 224 -5.55 10.08 17.34
C ALA A 224 -4.80 11.07 18.26
N ALA A 225 -5.41 11.42 19.41
CA ALA A 225 -4.92 12.47 20.31
C ALA A 225 -3.53 12.19 20.91
N GLN A 226 -3.21 10.91 21.17
CA GLN A 226 -1.95 10.50 21.78
C GLN A 226 -1.13 9.66 20.80
N GLN A 227 -0.05 10.25 20.28
CA GLN A 227 0.80 9.63 19.25
C GLN A 227 2.02 8.89 19.83
N ILE A 228 2.19 8.91 21.16
CA ILE A 228 3.25 8.21 21.88
C ILE A 228 2.61 7.07 22.67
N GLY A 229 3.01 5.84 22.37
CA GLY A 229 2.55 4.64 23.05
C GLY A 229 2.74 3.40 22.17
N GLN A 230 1.99 2.36 22.47
CA GLN A 230 1.97 1.08 21.76
C GLN A 230 0.55 0.87 21.22
N THR A 231 0.40 0.07 20.16
CA THR A 231 -0.92 -0.31 19.67
C THR A 231 -0.88 -1.54 18.78
N LYS A 232 -2.06 -2.08 18.47
CA LYS A 232 -2.22 -3.10 17.44
C LYS A 232 -2.12 -2.43 16.06
N GLY A 233 -1.24 -2.93 15.21
CA GLY A 233 -1.03 -2.34 13.88
C GLY A 233 -2.29 -2.39 13.01
N ASN A 234 -2.61 -1.25 12.39
CA ASN A 234 -3.60 -1.16 11.33
C ASN A 234 -2.95 -1.35 9.95
N SER A 235 -3.70 -1.94 9.04
CA SER A 235 -3.29 -2.25 7.68
C SER A 235 -4.20 -1.62 6.63
N TYR A 236 -3.65 -1.25 5.48
CA TYR A 236 -4.35 -0.73 4.30
C TYR A 236 -3.89 -1.41 3.02
#